data_AF-A0A7S0JPE9-F1
#
_entry.id   AF-A0A7S0JPE9-F1
#
_cell.length_a   1.000
_cell.length_b   1.000
_cell.length_c   1.000
_cell.angle_alpha   90.00
_cell.angle_beta   90.00
_cell.angle_gamma   90.00
#
_symmetry.space_group_name_H-M   'P 1'
#
loop_
_entity.id
_entity.type
_entity.pdbx_description
1 polymer ?
#
loop_
_entity_poly.entity_id
_entity_poly.type
_entity_poly.pdbx_seq_one_letter_code
_entity_poly.pdbx_strand_id
1 'polypeptide(L)'
;MSASSSAIISDLDVNPLYLAFESKKARLADGKAACLLLLDFFKQRVALETDHAKKLQKLSDARIGDSDKGALREALMNLRGDSANRAEQHRQMATNIEGDIIEPLERVRDAHDRLLKTVGEARKDIRSLRAAGDRCRRAYSRFVLQHRRAHASAAALSKPGPRAFNPPDDGYWDISPQPRAR
;
A
#
# COMPACT_ATOMS: atom_id res chain seq x y z
N MET A 1 -34.04 26.41 14.30
CA MET A 1 -32.89 26.17 15.20
C MET A 1 -31.89 25.33 14.45
N SER A 2 -30.80 25.98 14.05
CA SER A 2 -29.76 25.49 13.17
C SER A 2 -28.63 24.84 13.98
N ALA A 3 -27.98 23.87 13.34
CA ALA A 3 -26.64 23.34 13.62
C ALA A 3 -26.39 22.62 14.96
N SER A 4 -26.24 21.31 14.88
CA SER A 4 -25.19 20.60 15.62
C SER A 4 -24.49 19.63 14.67
N SER A 5 -23.77 20.23 13.72
CA SER A 5 -22.78 19.59 12.86
C SER A 5 -21.39 19.77 13.47
N SER A 6 -21.25 19.42 14.75
CA SER A 6 -20.01 19.57 15.53
C SER A 6 -19.75 18.31 16.37
N ALA A 7 -19.20 17.31 15.69
CA ALA A 7 -18.15 16.47 16.22
C ALA A 7 -17.21 16.28 15.02
N ILE A 8 -16.43 17.30 14.70
CA ILE A 8 -15.01 17.34 15.09
C ILE A 8 -14.47 15.92 14.96
N ILE A 9 -13.90 15.68 13.77
CA ILE A 9 -12.85 14.72 13.48
C ILE A 9 -12.07 14.48 14.77
N SER A 10 -12.40 13.41 15.48
CA SER A 10 -11.68 13.02 16.68
C SER A 10 -10.30 12.61 16.22
N ASP A 11 -9.35 13.50 16.47
CA ASP A 11 -7.93 13.30 16.26
C ASP A 11 -7.50 11.90 16.69
N LEU A 12 -7.01 11.17 15.70
CA LEU A 12 -5.77 10.42 15.78
C LEU A 12 -5.65 9.31 16.84
N ASP A 13 -6.67 8.47 16.99
CA ASP A 13 -6.41 7.08 17.39
C ASP A 13 -5.94 6.28 16.15
N VAL A 14 -4.87 6.77 15.51
CA VAL A 14 -4.28 6.07 14.37
C VAL A 14 -3.62 4.84 14.96
N ASN A 15 -4.33 3.72 14.82
CA ASN A 15 -3.88 2.38 15.20
C ASN A 15 -2.35 2.28 15.04
N PRO A 16 -1.59 1.99 16.11
CA PRO A 16 -0.13 2.03 16.08
C PRO A 16 0.47 1.12 15.00
N LEU A 17 -0.24 0.07 14.59
CA LEU A 17 0.14 -0.78 13.46
C LEU A 17 0.10 -0.04 12.12
N TYR A 18 -0.84 0.88 11.92
CA TYR A 18 -0.94 1.70 10.72
C TYR A 18 0.21 2.70 10.62
N LEU A 19 0.52 3.40 11.72
CA LEU A 19 1.67 4.31 11.76
C LEU A 19 2.99 3.57 11.51
N ALA A 20 3.18 2.40 12.15
CA ALA A 20 4.35 1.57 11.93
C ALA A 20 4.47 1.10 10.47
N PHE A 21 3.34 0.78 9.82
CA PHE A 21 3.31 0.38 8.42
C PHE A 21 3.64 1.55 7.47
N GLU A 22 3.00 2.71 7.62
CA GLU A 22 3.28 3.87 6.77
C GLU A 22 4.72 4.37 6.98
N SER A 23 5.27 4.29 8.20
CA SER A 23 6.70 4.55 8.46
C SER A 23 7.61 3.59 7.70
N LYS A 24 7.34 2.27 7.74
CA LYS A 24 8.11 1.27 6.97
C LYS A 24 8.02 1.52 5.47
N LYS A 25 6.85 1.91 4.96
CA LYS A 25 6.63 2.24 3.55
C LYS A 25 7.39 3.48 3.13
N ALA A 26 7.41 4.53 3.96
CA ALA A 26 8.21 5.73 3.71
C ALA A 26 9.70 5.38 3.63
N ARG A 27 10.22 4.61 4.60
CA ARG A 27 11.61 4.12 4.59
C ARG A 27 11.94 3.29 3.35
N LEU A 28 11.00 2.50 2.85
CA LEU A 28 11.17 1.73 1.62
C LEU A 28 11.27 2.63 0.39
N ALA A 29 10.48 3.71 0.34
CA ALA A 29 10.56 4.70 -0.73
C ALA A 29 11.89 5.46 -0.69
N ASP A 30 12.34 5.86 0.51
CA ASP A 30 13.64 6.51 0.71
C ASP A 30 14.79 5.60 0.27
N GLY A 31 14.73 4.32 0.64
CA GLY A 31 15.70 3.31 0.21
C GLY A 31 15.77 3.15 -1.31
N LYS A 32 14.61 3.15 -1.98
CA LYS A 32 14.56 3.13 -3.46
C LYS A 32 15.17 4.39 -4.07
N ALA A 33 14.85 5.57 -3.53
CA ALA A 33 15.42 6.83 -4.01
C ALA A 33 16.95 6.85 -3.86
N ALA A 34 17.46 6.40 -2.71
CA ALA A 34 18.89 6.25 -2.49
C ALA A 34 19.54 5.27 -3.50
N CYS A 35 18.90 4.13 -3.80
CA CYS A 35 19.39 3.18 -4.80
C CYS A 35 19.49 3.82 -6.20
N LEU A 36 18.51 4.64 -6.59
CA LEU A 36 18.53 5.34 -7.88
C LEU A 36 19.67 6.36 -7.97
N LEU A 37 19.91 7.12 -6.90
CA LEU A 37 21.02 8.06 -6.82
C LEU A 37 22.37 7.34 -6.91
N LEU A 38 22.52 6.21 -6.21
CA LEU A 38 23.74 5.40 -6.28
C LEU A 38 23.95 4.80 -7.68
N LEU A 39 22.89 4.31 -8.32
CA LEU A 39 22.97 3.80 -9.69
C LEU A 39 23.45 4.87 -10.66
N ASP A 40 22.88 6.07 -10.59
CA ASP A 40 23.29 7.19 -11.45
C ASP A 40 24.76 7.56 -11.19
N PHE A 41 25.15 7.70 -9.92
CA PHE A 41 26.52 7.99 -9.52
C PHE A 41 27.52 6.96 -10.08
N PHE A 42 27.25 5.66 -9.91
CA PHE A 42 28.17 4.62 -10.37
C PHE A 42 28.19 4.50 -11.90
N LYS A 43 27.07 4.76 -12.60
CA LYS A 43 27.06 4.82 -14.07
C LYS A 43 27.92 5.97 -14.59
N GLN A 44 27.86 7.14 -13.94
CA GLN A 44 28.75 8.26 -14.25
C GLN A 44 30.21 7.93 -13.93
N ARG A 45 30.46 7.24 -12.82
CA ARG A 45 31.81 6.78 -12.45
C ARG A 45 32.40 5.84 -13.51
N VAL A 46 31.62 4.85 -13.97
CA VAL A 46 32.03 3.93 -15.03
C VAL A 46 32.37 4.67 -16.32
N ALA A 47 31.54 5.65 -16.72
CA ALA A 47 31.80 6.46 -17.90
C ALA A 47 33.13 7.24 -17.77
N LEU A 48 33.38 7.85 -16.60
CA LEU A 48 34.62 8.56 -16.32
C LEU A 48 35.84 7.63 -16.39
N GLU A 49 35.76 6.47 -15.74
CA GLU A 49 36.85 5.48 -15.73
C GLU A 49 37.15 4.93 -17.13
N THR A 50 36.10 4.67 -17.91
CA THR A 50 36.23 4.22 -19.30
C THR A 50 36.91 5.28 -20.17
N ASP A 51 36.53 6.55 -20.03
CA ASP A 51 37.15 7.63 -20.78
C ASP A 51 38.59 7.91 -20.34
N HIS A 52 38.89 7.75 -19.05
CA HIS A 52 40.26 7.86 -18.56
C HIS A 52 41.15 6.76 -19.11
N ALA A 53 40.67 5.50 -19.08
CA ALA A 53 41.36 4.36 -19.68
C ALA A 53 41.62 4.58 -21.18
N LYS A 54 40.62 5.08 -21.94
CA LYS A 54 40.78 5.40 -23.37
C LYS A 54 41.86 6.46 -23.62
N LYS A 55 41.93 7.50 -22.78
CA LYS A 55 42.94 8.57 -22.92
C LYS A 55 44.34 8.05 -22.61
N LEU A 56 44.50 7.24 -21.56
CA LEU A 56 45.77 6.61 -21.22
C LEU A 56 46.25 5.64 -22.31
N GLN A 57 45.35 4.85 -22.89
CA GLN A 57 45.67 3.97 -24.00
C GLN A 57 46.17 4.76 -25.23
N LYS A 58 45.51 5.87 -25.57
CA LYS A 58 45.98 6.75 -26.65
C LYS A 58 47.39 7.30 -26.40
N LEU A 59 47.71 7.61 -25.15
CA LEU A 59 49.06 8.07 -24.78
C LEU A 59 50.09 6.95 -24.86
N SER A 60 49.77 5.72 -24.45
CA SER A 60 50.69 4.59 -24.58
C SER A 60 50.96 4.22 -26.04
N ASP A 61 49.97 4.41 -26.91
CA ASP A 61 50.08 4.13 -28.34
C ASP A 61 50.83 5.22 -29.11
N ALA A 62 51.06 6.39 -28.49
CA ALA A 62 51.82 7.48 -29.09
C ALA A 62 53.28 7.06 -29.34
N ARG A 63 53.77 7.32 -30.55
CA ARG A 63 55.14 7.02 -31.01
C ARG A 63 56.17 8.03 -30.52
N ILE A 64 56.12 8.37 -29.24
CA ILE A 64 57.09 9.29 -28.62
C ILE A 64 58.34 8.48 -28.26
N GLY A 65 59.50 8.96 -28.70
CA GLY A 65 60.80 8.34 -28.41
C GLY A 65 61.26 7.26 -29.38
N ASP A 66 60.54 7.02 -30.48
CA ASP A 66 60.90 5.98 -31.46
C ASP A 66 62.25 6.24 -32.14
N SER A 67 62.65 7.51 -32.30
CA SER A 67 63.94 7.93 -32.84
C SER A 67 65.06 8.08 -31.79
N ASP A 68 64.71 8.06 -30.51
CA ASP A 68 65.64 8.30 -29.42
C ASP A 68 66.52 7.07 -29.15
N LYS A 69 67.62 7.26 -28.44
CA LYS A 69 68.60 6.20 -28.13
C LYS A 69 69.05 6.26 -26.67
N GLY A 70 69.56 5.13 -26.18
CA GLY A 70 70.07 5.01 -24.82
C GLY A 70 69.00 5.22 -23.74
N ALA A 71 69.42 5.73 -22.59
CA ALA A 71 68.58 5.87 -21.40
C ALA A 71 67.29 6.69 -21.62
N LEU A 72 67.32 7.69 -22.52
CA LEU A 72 66.12 8.49 -22.82
C LEU A 72 65.02 7.63 -23.48
N ARG A 73 65.40 6.80 -24.45
CA ARG A 73 64.45 5.88 -25.10
C ARG A 73 63.87 4.88 -24.12
N GLU A 74 64.71 4.31 -23.25
CA GLU A 74 64.26 3.39 -22.21
C GLU A 74 63.25 4.04 -21.26
N ALA A 75 63.53 5.26 -20.80
CA ALA A 75 62.62 6.03 -19.95
C ALA A 75 61.26 6.29 -20.64
N LEU A 76 61.28 6.65 -21.92
CA LEU A 76 60.06 6.86 -22.71
C LEU A 76 59.27 5.58 -22.96
N MET A 77 59.95 4.45 -23.22
CA MET A 77 59.33 3.14 -23.33
C MET A 77 58.66 2.71 -22.02
N ASN A 78 59.32 2.92 -20.88
CA ASN A 78 58.75 2.64 -19.57
C ASN A 78 57.51 3.51 -19.30
N LEU A 79 57.56 4.81 -19.62
CA LEU A 79 56.41 5.70 -19.47
C LEU A 79 55.20 5.26 -20.30
N ARG A 80 55.43 4.77 -21.53
CA ARG A 80 54.38 4.20 -22.38
C ARG A 80 53.81 2.92 -21.78
N GLY A 81 54.67 2.03 -21.27
CA GLY A 81 54.26 0.82 -20.58
C GLY A 81 53.42 1.10 -19.33
N ASP A 82 53.84 2.05 -18.50
CA ASP A 82 53.09 2.50 -17.32
C ASP A 82 51.72 3.07 -17.69
N SER A 83 51.66 3.84 -18.78
CA SER A 83 50.40 4.38 -19.29
C SER A 83 49.44 3.28 -19.75
N ALA A 84 49.94 2.26 -20.46
CA ALA A 84 49.15 1.10 -20.87
C ALA A 84 48.65 0.28 -19.67
N ASN A 85 49.53 0.03 -18.69
CA ASN A 85 49.17 -0.68 -17.47
C ASN A 85 48.08 0.05 -16.69
N ARG A 86 48.18 1.38 -16.54
CA ARG A 86 47.13 2.17 -15.89
C ARG A 86 45.83 2.18 -16.70
N ALA A 87 45.90 2.24 -18.03
CA ALA A 87 44.72 2.14 -18.87
C ALA A 87 43.94 0.84 -18.60
N GLU A 88 44.64 -0.29 -18.46
CA GLU A 88 44.03 -1.58 -18.13
C GLU A 88 43.42 -1.59 -16.73
N GLN A 89 44.14 -1.06 -15.73
CA GLN A 89 43.63 -0.95 -14.35
C GLN A 89 42.31 -0.16 -14.28
N HIS A 90 42.23 0.98 -14.98
CA HIS A 90 41.01 1.79 -15.03
C HIS A 90 39.86 1.06 -15.76
N ARG A 91 40.17 0.31 -16.83
CA ARG A 91 39.18 -0.51 -17.54
C ARG A 91 38.63 -1.64 -16.66
N GLN A 92 39.52 -2.32 -15.93
CA GLN A 92 39.13 -3.35 -14.98
C GLN A 92 38.30 -2.77 -13.83
N MET A 93 38.66 -1.58 -13.33
CA MET A 93 37.86 -0.89 -12.31
C MET A 93 36.44 -0.59 -12.81
N ALA A 94 36.29 -0.09 -14.04
CA ALA A 94 34.98 0.14 -14.65
C ALA A 94 34.16 -1.16 -14.73
N THR A 95 34.77 -2.24 -15.20
CA THR A 95 34.15 -3.58 -15.29
C THR A 95 33.70 -4.09 -13.91
N ASN A 96 34.54 -3.94 -12.89
CA ASN A 96 34.21 -4.33 -11.52
C ASN A 96 33.05 -3.50 -10.96
N ILE A 97 33.01 -2.19 -11.23
CA ILE A 97 31.89 -1.35 -10.79
C ILE A 97 30.58 -1.79 -11.46
N GLU A 98 30.60 -2.14 -12.75
CA GLU A 98 29.43 -2.65 -13.45
C GLU A 98 28.91 -3.95 -12.82
N GLY A 99 29.77 -4.96 -12.67
CA GLY A 99 29.38 -6.28 -12.17
C GLY A 99 29.13 -6.35 -10.66
N ASP A 100 30.00 -5.74 -9.86
CA ASP A 100 29.98 -5.89 -8.40
C ASP A 100 29.08 -4.86 -7.70
N ILE A 101 28.72 -3.77 -8.37
CA ILE A 101 27.97 -2.67 -7.77
C ILE A 101 26.69 -2.36 -8.54
N ILE A 102 26.77 -2.02 -9.83
CA ILE A 102 25.60 -1.61 -10.61
C ILE A 102 24.59 -2.75 -10.72
N GLU A 103 25.02 -3.93 -11.13
CA GLU A 103 24.14 -5.10 -11.26
C GLU A 103 23.39 -5.43 -9.95
N PRO A 104 24.04 -5.57 -8.79
CA PRO A 104 23.35 -5.75 -7.51
C PRO A 104 22.36 -4.64 -7.18
N LEU A 105 22.71 -3.38 -7.42
CA LEU A 105 21.82 -2.24 -7.19
C LEU A 105 20.57 -2.29 -8.08
N GLU A 106 20.70 -2.71 -9.35
CA GLU A 106 19.56 -2.90 -10.24
C GLU A 106 18.65 -4.03 -9.75
N ARG A 107 19.21 -5.14 -9.26
CA ARG A 107 18.42 -6.23 -8.65
C ARG A 107 17.66 -5.76 -7.42
N VAL A 108 18.28 -4.94 -6.57
CA VAL A 108 17.64 -4.35 -5.38
C VAL A 108 16.51 -3.40 -5.77
N ARG A 109 16.71 -2.56 -6.78
CA ARG A 109 15.66 -1.67 -7.34
C ARG A 109 14.45 -2.49 -7.82
N ASP A 110 14.70 -3.54 -8.59
CA ASP A 110 13.63 -4.38 -9.14
C ASP A 110 12.87 -5.13 -8.04
N ALA A 111 13.59 -5.56 -6.99
CA ALA A 111 12.97 -6.15 -5.80
C ALA A 111 12.06 -5.15 -5.07
N HIS A 112 12.47 -3.88 -4.95
CA HIS A 112 11.62 -2.82 -4.39
C HIS A 112 10.34 -2.63 -5.21
N ASP A 113 10.44 -2.60 -6.53
CA ASP A 113 9.27 -2.43 -7.41
C ASP A 113 8.27 -3.57 -7.29
N ARG A 114 8.77 -4.81 -7.25
CA ARG A 114 7.94 -5.99 -6.99
C ARG A 114 7.25 -5.91 -5.63
N LEU A 115 7.99 -5.55 -4.57
CA LEU A 115 7.45 -5.43 -3.23
C LEU A 115 6.35 -4.36 -3.14
N LEU A 116 6.58 -3.17 -3.72
CA LEU A 116 5.59 -2.08 -3.75
C LEU A 116 4.33 -2.49 -4.50
N LYS A 117 4.46 -3.23 -5.61
CA LYS A 117 3.32 -3.78 -6.35
C LYS A 117 2.51 -4.76 -5.50
N THR A 118 3.15 -5.75 -4.88
CA THR A 118 2.50 -6.75 -4.02
C THR A 118 1.78 -6.08 -2.84
N VAL A 119 2.41 -5.10 -2.20
CA VAL A 119 1.78 -4.32 -1.12
C VAL A 119 0.56 -3.54 -1.62
N GLY A 120 0.65 -2.96 -2.82
CA GLY A 120 -0.46 -2.26 -3.46
C GLY A 120 -1.66 -3.17 -3.73
N GLU A 121 -1.42 -4.39 -4.20
CA GLU A 121 -2.43 -5.43 -4.44
C GLU A 121 -3.08 -5.89 -3.13
N ALA A 122 -2.28 -6.27 -2.12
CA ALA A 122 -2.81 -6.66 -0.81
C ALA A 122 -3.69 -5.56 -0.16
N ARG A 123 -3.33 -4.28 -0.33
CA ARG A 123 -4.17 -3.16 0.15
C ARG A 123 -5.51 -3.08 -0.59
N LYS A 124 -5.57 -3.39 -1.88
CA LYS A 124 -6.82 -3.44 -2.65
C LYS A 124 -7.71 -4.58 -2.11
N ASP A 125 -7.13 -5.74 -1.86
CA ASP A 125 -7.85 -6.91 -1.35
C ASP A 125 -8.44 -6.65 0.04
N ILE A 126 -7.65 -6.06 0.96
CA ILE A 126 -8.13 -5.68 2.30
C ILE A 126 -9.33 -4.72 2.21
N ARG A 127 -9.31 -3.74 1.31
CA ARG A 127 -10.44 -2.82 1.11
C ARG A 127 -11.68 -3.56 0.58
N SER A 128 -11.49 -4.47 -0.38
CA SER A 128 -12.57 -5.29 -0.94
C SER A 128 -13.22 -6.19 0.11
N LEU A 129 -12.40 -6.89 0.91
CA LEU A 129 -12.86 -7.76 2.00
C LEU A 129 -13.59 -6.98 3.09
N ARG A 130 -13.11 -5.78 3.48
CA ARG A 130 -13.83 -4.91 4.42
C ARG A 130 -15.20 -4.51 3.87
N ALA A 131 -15.27 -4.06 2.62
CA ALA A 131 -16.53 -3.69 1.98
C ALA A 131 -17.51 -4.87 1.90
N ALA A 132 -17.02 -6.09 1.62
CA ALA A 132 -17.82 -7.30 1.66
C ALA A 132 -18.35 -7.60 3.06
N GLY A 133 -17.49 -7.54 4.08
CA GLY A 133 -17.87 -7.72 5.48
C GLY A 133 -18.94 -6.71 5.93
N ASP A 134 -18.81 -5.45 5.54
CA ASP A 134 -19.81 -4.40 5.78
C ASP A 134 -21.16 -4.70 5.12
N ARG A 135 -21.14 -5.23 3.88
CA ARG A 135 -22.37 -5.67 3.20
C ARG A 135 -23.04 -6.82 3.96
N CYS A 136 -22.28 -7.83 4.38
CA CYS A 136 -22.79 -8.96 5.14
C CYS A 136 -23.38 -8.52 6.50
N ARG A 137 -22.68 -7.63 7.24
CA ARG A 137 -23.19 -7.06 8.50
C ARG A 137 -24.52 -6.34 8.30
N ARG A 138 -24.61 -5.46 7.29
CA ARG A 138 -25.86 -4.75 6.97
C ARG A 138 -26.98 -5.69 6.55
N ALA A 139 -26.68 -6.74 5.78
CA ALA A 139 -27.66 -7.75 5.41
C ALA A 139 -28.20 -8.51 6.63
N TYR A 140 -27.30 -8.94 7.53
CA TYR A 140 -27.68 -9.63 8.76
C TYR A 140 -28.51 -8.73 9.69
N SER A 141 -28.11 -7.48 9.92
CA SER A 141 -28.89 -6.53 10.72
C SER A 141 -30.29 -6.31 10.15
N ARG A 142 -30.43 -6.23 8.81
CA ARG A 142 -31.74 -6.14 8.15
C ARG A 142 -32.58 -7.39 8.36
N PHE A 143 -31.98 -8.58 8.20
CA PHE A 143 -32.66 -9.85 8.44
C PHE A 143 -33.19 -9.96 9.88
N VAL A 144 -32.35 -9.67 10.87
CA VAL A 144 -32.74 -9.69 12.30
C VAL A 144 -33.89 -8.71 12.58
N LEU A 145 -33.82 -7.49 12.02
CA LEU A 145 -34.87 -6.50 12.17
C LEU A 145 -36.20 -6.95 11.54
N GLN A 146 -36.14 -7.51 10.32
CA GLN A 146 -37.31 -8.04 9.63
C GLN A 146 -37.94 -9.20 10.41
N HIS A 147 -37.13 -10.14 10.90
CA HIS A 147 -37.59 -11.26 11.71
C HIS A 147 -38.27 -10.79 13.01
N ARG A 148 -37.67 -9.82 13.72
CA ARG A 148 -38.28 -9.22 14.92
C ARG A 148 -39.62 -8.56 14.62
N ARG A 149 -39.71 -7.81 13.51
CA ARG A 149 -40.97 -7.18 13.07
C ARG A 149 -42.05 -8.22 12.76
N ALA A 150 -41.71 -9.26 12.01
CA ALA A 150 -42.62 -10.34 11.66
C ALA A 150 -43.15 -11.07 12.90
N HIS A 151 -42.27 -11.37 13.87
CA HIS A 151 -42.65 -12.01 15.12
C HIS A 151 -43.56 -11.12 15.98
N ALA A 152 -43.30 -9.80 16.05
CA ALA A 152 -44.15 -8.85 16.75
C ALA A 152 -45.54 -8.73 16.11
N SER A 153 -45.62 -8.69 14.77
CA SER A 153 -46.90 -8.68 14.07
C SER A 153 -47.70 -9.97 14.26
N ALA A 154 -47.05 -11.14 14.24
CA ALA A 154 -47.72 -12.41 14.47
C ALA A 154 -48.28 -12.50 15.90
N ALA A 155 -47.52 -12.04 16.90
CA ALA A 155 -47.98 -11.99 18.29
C ALA A 155 -49.14 -11.01 18.52
N ALA A 156 -49.23 -9.93 17.73
CA ALA A 156 -50.36 -9.00 17.80
C ALA A 156 -51.67 -9.66 17.31
N LEU A 157 -51.59 -10.52 16.29
CA LEU A 157 -52.73 -11.25 15.73
C LEU A 157 -53.21 -12.41 16.62
N SER A 158 -52.34 -12.97 17.47
CA SER A 158 -52.71 -14.09 18.34
C SER A 158 -53.35 -13.69 19.68
N LYS A 159 -53.43 -12.39 20.00
CA LYS A 159 -54.13 -11.93 21.20
C LYS A 159 -55.64 -12.13 20.99
N PRO A 160 -56.32 -12.94 21.82
CA PRO A 160 -57.76 -13.10 21.70
C PRO A 160 -58.43 -11.73 21.95
N GLY A 161 -59.29 -11.31 21.02
CA GLY A 161 -60.14 -10.13 21.21
C GLY A 161 -60.98 -10.27 22.49
N PRO A 162 -61.39 -9.16 23.12
CA PRO A 162 -62.22 -9.22 24.31
C PRO A 162 -63.46 -10.06 23.99
N ARG A 163 -63.64 -11.18 24.70
CA ARG A 163 -64.87 -11.97 24.61
C ARG A 163 -65.99 -11.05 25.08
N ALA A 164 -66.83 -10.60 24.15
CA ALA A 164 -68.06 -9.93 24.50
C ALA A 164 -68.92 -10.94 25.27
N PHE A 165 -68.94 -10.81 26.60
CA PHE A 165 -69.90 -11.49 27.44
C PHE A 165 -71.22 -10.73 27.28
N ASN A 166 -72.14 -11.26 26.48
CA ASN A 166 -73.53 -10.80 26.48
C ASN A 166 -74.24 -11.49 27.66
N PRO A 167 -74.64 -10.76 28.72
CA PRO A 167 -75.56 -11.32 29.68
C PRO A 167 -76.93 -11.56 29.02
N PRO A 168 -77.72 -12.55 29.48
CA PRO A 168 -79.07 -12.75 28.97
C PRO A 168 -79.97 -11.56 29.34
N ASP A 169 -80.87 -11.18 28.43
CA ASP A 169 -81.93 -10.19 28.64
C ASP A 169 -82.87 -10.68 29.75
N ASP A 170 -82.68 -10.17 30.97
CA ASP A 170 -83.64 -10.31 32.05
C ASP A 170 -84.82 -9.38 31.78
N GLY A 171 -85.81 -9.91 31.04
CA GLY A 171 -87.10 -9.28 30.80
C GLY A 171 -87.82 -8.95 32.12
N TYR A 172 -87.85 -7.65 32.42
CA TYR A 172 -88.60 -7.03 33.51
C TYR A 172 -90.11 -7.21 33.27
N TRP A 173 -90.76 -8.13 33.99
CA TRP A 173 -92.22 -8.23 33.99
C TRP A 173 -92.82 -7.13 34.87
N ASP A 174 -93.29 -6.05 34.24
CA ASP A 174 -94.11 -5.01 34.87
C ASP A 174 -95.49 -5.59 35.24
N ILE A 175 -95.70 -5.89 36.53
CA ILE A 175 -96.99 -6.31 37.09
C ILE A 175 -97.61 -5.10 37.80
N SER A 176 -98.25 -4.24 37.01
CA SER A 176 -99.14 -3.20 37.53
C SER A 176 -100.60 -3.71 37.50
N PRO A 177 -101.31 -3.83 38.64
CA PRO A 177 -102.68 -4.35 38.67
C PRO A 177 -103.70 -3.28 38.23
N GLN A 178 -104.53 -3.61 37.23
CA GLN A 178 -105.66 -2.75 36.84
C GLN A 178 -106.85 -2.86 37.81
N PRO A 179 -107.57 -1.75 38.07
CA PRO A 179 -108.71 -1.74 38.98
C PRO A 179 -109.95 -2.40 38.36
N ARG A 180 -110.60 -3.29 39.12
CA ARG A 180 -111.86 -3.95 38.73
C ARG A 180 -113.04 -2.99 38.83
N ALA A 181 -113.82 -2.89 37.76
CA ALA A 181 -115.13 -2.25 37.78
C ALA A 181 -116.23 -3.29 38.03
N ARG A 182 -116.93 -3.08 39.16
CA ARG A 182 -118.26 -3.57 39.61
C ARG A 182 -118.55 -5.06 39.59
#